data_AF-A0A2N0S9C5-F1
#
_entry.id   AF-A0A2N0S9C5-F1
#
_cell.length_a   1.000
_cell.length_b   1.000
_cell.length_c   1.000
_cell.angle_alpha   90.00
_cell.angle_beta   90.00
_cell.angle_gamma   90.00
#
_symmetry.space_group_name_H-M   'P 1'
#
loop_
_entity.id
_entity.type
_entity.pdbx_description
1 polymer ?
#
loop_
_entity_poly.entity_id
_entity_poly.type
_entity_poly.pdbx_seq_one_letter_code
_entity_poly.pdbx_strand_id
1 'polypeptide(L)'
;LPYKKPNPLLYSSGIEWDYQQGKTLYQELQDAIMLHYKNFKNKKIDKCNIPFYFFVSGPGAGKSRNSTELHRMAVECTKDLLEPIELKNWLSNSWTFNTSFENGFSLRPSEIDPFLAVGSRMLCQLLNKKLDSILEKYDPPHPLKVLEMVSKYENRKLDDVAIILVVDGIHNVMSDMKNDGVNKESLFYKTLSSIGDLSLEETFLIACCTASTTSPVEQFLATSSRFRVFLPITSLRPPTITGPDGIKQCVFDMNNSVIKLLVGDCGGHGRSLEILYDSLTKKNINDCNVNDFMSTLQRELKSRYISAFSYDSKEAKQIIRAIITHTILDLNKPIPGTNLTPDAVTTTGMFRFERKQDFNYGYLSMPYLWLWIMAEKFADRNSPDLKHWNFNDYEDQLLRDNNVLVSGYAVWQNFEKFNAGFRCLKSKFLDEGEMITISTIHHGARLCGDIKFKNHHLQLDESSHQVDTSSTNSKDLIACEHENVDLRTCTNCILNASGAPYGDMYLRLDMPNYMKNVHEVHQYKKLDKTPLTQDDYNEERKKASSVDDYFMLITTKDCSNITIPNNCGIVDKNNWNDYFGLFSGRAYMYS
;
A
#
# COMPACT_ATOMS: atom_id res chain seq x y z
N LEU A 1 12.60 26.97 -32.53
CA LEU A 1 13.57 26.11 -31.81
C LEU A 1 13.23 24.67 -32.17
N PRO A 2 14.21 23.82 -32.54
CA PRO A 2 13.95 22.41 -32.79
C PRO A 2 13.33 21.76 -31.56
N TYR A 3 12.32 20.91 -31.77
CA TYR A 3 11.78 20.09 -30.69
C TYR A 3 12.84 19.09 -30.21
N LYS A 4 12.94 18.91 -28.89
CA LYS A 4 13.74 17.85 -28.27
C LYS A 4 12.90 17.11 -27.24
N LYS A 5 13.03 15.79 -27.26
CA LYS A 5 12.36 14.92 -26.30
C LYS A 5 12.82 15.25 -24.87
N PRO A 6 11.90 15.14 -23.89
CA PRO A 6 12.22 15.41 -22.49
C PRO A 6 13.16 14.36 -21.91
N ASN A 7 13.91 14.76 -20.88
CA ASN A 7 14.52 13.80 -19.98
C ASN A 7 13.47 13.22 -19.02
N PRO A 8 13.68 12.02 -18.47
CA PRO A 8 12.87 11.47 -17.39
C PRO A 8 12.84 12.37 -16.15
N LEU A 9 11.73 12.35 -15.41
CA LEU A 9 11.57 13.08 -14.14
C LEU A 9 12.07 12.28 -12.94
N LEU A 10 12.27 10.97 -13.12
CA LEU A 10 12.83 10.07 -12.12
C LEU A 10 14.34 9.95 -12.32
N TYR A 11 15.12 10.07 -11.23
CA TYR A 11 16.59 9.95 -11.25
C TYR A 11 17.15 8.88 -10.30
N SER A 12 16.29 8.04 -9.72
CA SER A 12 16.69 6.90 -8.89
C SER A 12 16.82 5.62 -9.70
N SER A 13 17.32 4.56 -9.07
CA SER A 13 17.52 3.23 -9.67
C SER A 13 16.26 2.67 -10.35
N GLY A 14 15.06 3.07 -9.91
CA GLY A 14 13.80 2.72 -10.54
C GLY A 14 13.60 3.25 -11.96
N ILE A 15 14.48 4.11 -12.50
CA ILE A 15 14.41 4.58 -13.89
C ILE A 15 14.64 3.45 -14.90
N GLU A 16 15.51 2.48 -14.57
CA GLU A 16 15.87 1.38 -15.46
C GLU A 16 14.82 0.26 -15.47
N TRP A 17 13.92 0.26 -14.49
CA TRP A 17 12.87 -0.74 -14.39
C TRP A 17 11.83 -0.56 -15.49
N ASP A 18 11.30 -1.68 -15.96
CA ASP A 18 10.16 -1.72 -16.87
C ASP A 18 8.96 -1.02 -16.24
N TYR A 19 8.31 -0.16 -17.02
CA TYR A 19 7.08 0.48 -16.57
C TYR A 19 5.96 -0.54 -16.40
N GLN A 20 5.28 -0.49 -15.25
CA GLN A 20 4.19 -1.39 -14.91
C GLN A 20 2.84 -0.71 -15.14
N GLN A 21 2.08 -1.21 -16.11
CA GLN A 21 0.79 -0.63 -16.50
C GLN A 21 -0.29 -0.92 -15.45
N GLY A 22 -0.88 0.14 -14.89
CA GLY A 22 -2.06 0.03 -14.02
C GLY A 22 -3.35 -0.02 -14.84
N LYS A 23 -4.14 -1.10 -14.72
CA LYS A 23 -5.39 -1.26 -15.49
C LYS A 23 -6.37 -0.09 -15.30
N THR A 24 -6.63 0.29 -14.05
CA THR A 24 -7.54 1.39 -13.70
C THR A 24 -7.01 2.72 -14.23
N LEU A 25 -5.71 2.97 -14.11
CA LEU A 25 -5.06 4.17 -14.64
C LEU A 25 -5.25 4.31 -16.16
N TYR A 26 -5.05 3.21 -16.90
CA TYR A 26 -5.21 3.21 -18.36
C TYR A 26 -6.65 3.48 -18.78
N GLN A 27 -7.62 2.87 -18.08
CA GLN A 27 -9.04 3.09 -18.36
C GLN A 27 -9.43 4.54 -18.12
N GLU A 28 -9.12 5.10 -16.94
CA GLU A 28 -9.44 6.49 -16.61
C GLU A 28 -8.76 7.49 -17.56
N LEU A 29 -7.50 7.23 -17.92
CA LEU A 29 -6.78 8.07 -18.88
C LEU A 29 -7.40 8.00 -20.27
N GLN A 30 -7.76 6.80 -20.75
CA GLN A 30 -8.41 6.61 -22.05
C GLN A 30 -9.74 7.37 -22.10
N ASP A 31 -10.61 7.19 -21.10
CA ASP A 31 -11.92 7.83 -21.04
C ASP A 31 -11.80 9.36 -21.01
N ALA A 32 -10.88 9.88 -20.20
CA ALA A 32 -10.64 11.31 -20.10
C ALA A 32 -10.07 11.92 -21.40
N ILE A 33 -9.11 11.25 -22.05
CA ILE A 33 -8.55 11.71 -23.33
C ILE A 33 -9.61 11.68 -24.44
N MET A 34 -10.45 10.65 -24.49
CA MET A 34 -11.54 10.55 -25.47
C MET A 34 -12.57 11.67 -25.28
N LEU A 35 -12.95 11.96 -24.04
CA LEU A 35 -13.82 13.09 -23.72
C LEU A 35 -13.18 14.43 -24.08
N HIS A 36 -11.89 14.61 -23.76
CA HIS A 36 -11.12 15.79 -24.14
C HIS A 36 -11.13 16.01 -25.65
N TYR A 37 -10.78 14.98 -26.43
CA TYR A 37 -10.77 15.06 -27.89
C TYR A 37 -12.14 15.42 -28.46
N LYS A 38 -13.21 14.76 -27.97
CA LYS A 38 -14.58 15.05 -28.41
C LYS A 38 -14.97 16.51 -28.12
N ASN A 39 -14.63 17.03 -26.94
CA ASN A 39 -14.95 18.42 -26.59
C ASN A 39 -14.13 19.42 -27.42
N PHE A 40 -12.84 19.14 -27.61
CA PHE A 40 -11.95 19.94 -28.44
C PHE A 40 -12.42 20.03 -29.89
N LYS A 41 -12.73 18.90 -30.55
CA LYS A 41 -13.23 18.88 -31.94
C LYS A 41 -14.58 19.60 -32.10
N ASN A 42 -15.43 19.54 -31.07
CA ASN A 42 -16.72 20.25 -31.05
C ASN A 42 -16.60 21.72 -30.63
N LYS A 43 -15.38 22.25 -30.46
CA LYS A 43 -15.09 23.62 -29.99
C LYS A 43 -15.75 23.95 -28.64
N LYS A 44 -15.97 22.94 -27.79
CA LYS A 44 -16.46 23.09 -26.41
C LYS A 44 -15.27 23.27 -25.47
N ILE A 45 -14.55 24.37 -25.65
CA ILE A 45 -13.28 24.65 -24.98
C ILE A 45 -13.55 25.60 -23.81
N ASP A 46 -13.73 25.03 -22.62
CA ASP A 46 -13.89 25.76 -21.37
C ASP A 46 -13.42 24.92 -20.18
N LYS A 47 -13.32 25.56 -19.00
CA LYS A 47 -12.82 24.93 -17.77
C LYS A 47 -13.63 23.69 -17.34
N CYS A 48 -14.91 23.61 -17.66
CA CYS A 48 -15.80 22.52 -17.26
C CYS A 48 -15.75 21.33 -18.23
N ASN A 49 -15.32 21.56 -19.48
CA ASN A 49 -15.30 20.56 -20.54
C ASN A 49 -13.91 20.01 -20.86
N ILE A 50 -12.86 20.80 -20.64
CA ILE A 50 -11.48 20.42 -20.92
C ILE A 50 -10.80 19.94 -19.63
N PRO A 51 -10.34 18.68 -19.58
CA PRO A 51 -9.74 18.11 -18.38
C PRO A 51 -8.37 18.69 -18.05
N PHE A 52 -8.12 18.84 -16.76
CA PHE A 52 -6.79 19.07 -16.20
C PHE A 52 -6.36 17.85 -15.37
N TYR A 53 -5.21 17.26 -15.69
CA TYR A 53 -4.78 15.97 -15.18
C TYR A 53 -3.83 16.08 -13.99
N PHE A 54 -3.90 15.10 -13.09
CA PHE A 54 -3.18 15.13 -11.82
C PHE A 54 -2.66 13.76 -11.41
N PHE A 55 -1.38 13.69 -11.03
CA PHE A 55 -0.85 12.62 -10.18
C PHE A 55 -0.60 13.17 -8.78
N VAL A 56 -1.53 12.94 -7.86
CA VAL A 56 -1.46 13.41 -6.47
C VAL A 56 -1.41 12.21 -5.54
N SER A 57 -0.36 12.11 -4.73
CA SER A 57 -0.15 11.01 -3.80
C SER A 57 1.00 11.34 -2.84
N GLY A 58 1.19 10.51 -1.82
CA GLY A 58 2.30 10.65 -0.88
C GLY A 58 3.68 10.52 -1.51
N PRO A 59 4.73 10.92 -0.79
CA PRO A 59 6.10 10.83 -1.26
C PRO A 59 6.51 9.37 -1.50
N GLY A 60 7.32 9.11 -2.53
CA GLY A 60 7.83 7.77 -2.83
C GLY A 60 6.88 6.80 -3.53
N ALA A 61 5.61 7.19 -3.74
CA ALA A 61 4.58 6.35 -4.36
C ALA A 61 4.74 6.13 -5.88
N GLY A 62 5.59 6.90 -6.57
CA GLY A 62 5.84 6.74 -8.02
C GLY A 62 5.19 7.78 -8.93
N LYS A 63 4.85 8.96 -8.42
CA LYS A 63 4.28 10.08 -9.20
C LYS A 63 5.14 10.46 -10.42
N SER A 64 6.41 10.81 -10.20
CA SER A 64 7.34 11.25 -11.24
C SER A 64 7.60 10.16 -12.29
N ARG A 65 7.50 8.87 -11.90
CA ARG A 65 7.58 7.76 -12.87
C ARG A 65 6.36 7.71 -13.77
N ASN A 66 5.15 7.77 -13.20
CA ASN A 66 3.92 7.76 -13.99
C ASN A 66 3.82 9.00 -14.91
N SER A 67 4.20 10.17 -14.42
CA SER A 67 4.18 11.39 -15.23
C SER A 67 5.22 11.38 -16.37
N THR A 68 6.39 10.79 -16.15
CA THR A 68 7.38 10.54 -17.22
C THR A 68 6.80 9.70 -18.36
N GLU A 69 5.98 8.71 -18.02
CA GLU A 69 5.41 7.74 -18.96
C GLU A 69 4.06 8.20 -19.55
N LEU A 70 3.57 9.40 -19.20
CA LEU A 70 2.23 9.88 -19.60
C LEU A 70 2.01 9.86 -21.10
N HIS A 71 3.01 10.27 -21.89
CA HIS A 71 2.95 10.20 -23.35
C HIS A 71 2.77 8.75 -23.83
N ARG A 72 3.60 7.83 -23.33
CA ARG A 72 3.54 6.42 -23.69
C ARG A 72 2.19 5.82 -23.30
N MET A 73 1.69 6.14 -22.10
CA MET A 73 0.37 5.69 -21.64
C MET A 73 -0.76 6.20 -22.52
N ALA A 74 -0.75 7.49 -22.91
CA ALA A 74 -1.77 8.07 -23.77
C ALA A 74 -1.82 7.39 -25.15
N VAL A 75 -0.66 7.06 -25.72
CA VAL A 75 -0.57 6.30 -26.98
C VAL A 75 -1.04 4.86 -26.78
N GLU A 76 -0.53 4.17 -25.76
CA GLU A 76 -0.82 2.76 -25.54
C GLU A 76 -2.28 2.51 -25.15
N CYS A 77 -2.92 3.40 -24.37
CA CYS A 77 -4.32 3.24 -23.99
C CYS A 77 -5.27 3.52 -25.16
N THR A 78 -4.86 4.28 -26.18
CA THR A 78 -5.70 4.57 -27.36
C THR A 78 -5.42 3.69 -28.56
N LYS A 79 -4.35 2.88 -28.54
CA LYS A 79 -3.85 2.11 -29.70
C LYS A 79 -4.90 1.16 -30.31
N ASP A 80 -5.70 0.51 -29.48
CA ASP A 80 -6.64 -0.54 -29.87
C ASP A 80 -8.04 0.03 -30.24
N LEU A 81 -8.25 1.34 -30.09
CA LEU A 81 -9.49 1.99 -30.52
C LEU A 81 -9.58 1.95 -32.04
N LEU A 82 -10.75 1.63 -32.60
CA LEU A 82 -10.94 1.69 -34.05
C LEU A 82 -10.92 3.15 -34.54
N GLU A 83 -11.69 4.02 -33.87
CA GLU A 83 -11.79 5.46 -34.12
C GLU A 83 -11.74 6.25 -32.80
N PRO A 84 -11.29 7.53 -32.81
CA PRO A 84 -10.87 8.32 -33.96
C PRO A 84 -9.39 8.11 -34.32
N ILE A 85 -9.10 7.81 -35.59
CA ILE A 85 -7.72 7.63 -36.10
C ILE A 85 -6.87 8.90 -35.93
N GLU A 86 -7.48 10.06 -36.09
CA GLU A 86 -6.82 11.37 -35.93
C GLU A 86 -6.19 11.52 -34.53
N LEU A 87 -6.91 11.17 -33.46
CA LEU A 87 -6.41 11.26 -32.09
C LEU A 87 -5.17 10.37 -31.88
N LYS A 88 -5.21 9.12 -32.38
CA LYS A 88 -4.08 8.20 -32.29
C LYS A 88 -2.83 8.77 -32.98
N ASN A 89 -3.02 9.39 -34.14
CA ASN A 89 -1.94 10.04 -34.89
C ASN A 89 -1.41 11.27 -34.15
N TRP A 90 -2.29 12.08 -33.55
CA TRP A 90 -1.90 13.23 -32.75
C TRP A 90 -1.06 12.82 -31.54
N LEU A 91 -1.52 11.85 -30.76
CA LEU A 91 -0.81 11.39 -29.56
C LEU A 91 0.55 10.77 -29.92
N SER A 92 0.60 9.93 -30.96
CA SER A 92 1.85 9.27 -31.41
C SER A 92 2.92 10.26 -31.89
N ASN A 93 2.50 11.43 -32.38
CA ASN A 93 3.39 12.47 -32.90
C ASN A 93 3.43 13.72 -32.01
N SER A 94 3.02 13.59 -30.74
CA SER A 94 2.88 14.72 -29.84
C SER A 94 4.22 15.34 -29.43
N TRP A 95 4.17 16.63 -29.06
CA TRP A 95 5.29 17.29 -28.39
C TRP A 95 5.11 17.20 -26.88
N THR A 96 5.97 16.40 -26.24
CA THR A 96 5.98 16.21 -24.79
C THR A 96 7.01 17.12 -24.14
N PHE A 97 6.61 17.80 -23.07
CA PHE A 97 7.46 18.61 -22.20
C PHE A 97 7.35 18.10 -20.78
N ASN A 98 8.49 17.71 -20.19
CA ASN A 98 8.55 17.33 -18.78
C ASN A 98 9.32 18.41 -18.03
N THR A 99 8.59 19.22 -17.28
CA THR A 99 9.14 20.27 -16.43
C THR A 99 9.04 19.85 -14.98
N SER A 100 9.94 20.35 -14.12
CA SER A 100 9.97 19.99 -12.70
C SER A 100 10.29 21.19 -11.83
N PHE A 101 9.71 21.23 -10.63
CA PHE A 101 10.15 22.08 -9.52
C PHE A 101 10.95 21.29 -8.46
N GLU A 102 11.37 20.07 -8.78
CA GLU A 102 12.17 19.19 -7.91
C GLU A 102 13.61 19.02 -8.43
N ASN A 103 14.43 18.31 -7.66
CA ASN A 103 15.72 17.75 -8.10
C ASN A 103 16.65 18.73 -8.84
N GLY A 104 16.87 19.91 -8.25
CA GLY A 104 17.75 20.94 -8.82
C GLY A 104 17.04 21.96 -9.73
N PHE A 105 15.76 21.73 -10.04
CA PHE A 105 14.89 22.65 -10.80
C PHE A 105 13.89 23.40 -9.91
N SER A 106 14.13 23.48 -8.60
CA SER A 106 13.30 24.25 -7.68
C SER A 106 13.20 25.71 -8.08
N LEU A 107 12.05 26.32 -7.76
CA LEU A 107 11.78 27.72 -8.05
C LEU A 107 12.89 28.60 -7.46
N ARG A 108 13.52 29.43 -8.30
CA ARG A 108 14.57 30.35 -7.85
C ARG A 108 13.95 31.63 -7.29
N PRO A 109 14.62 32.32 -6.34
CA PRO A 109 14.14 33.62 -5.84
C PRO A 109 13.94 34.69 -6.93
N SER A 110 14.65 34.58 -8.06
CA SER A 110 14.48 35.46 -9.22
C SER A 110 13.25 35.14 -10.07
N GLU A 111 12.66 33.96 -9.93
CA GLU A 111 11.47 33.53 -10.66
C GLU A 111 10.20 33.97 -9.92
N ILE A 112 9.80 35.24 -10.12
CA ILE A 112 8.65 35.86 -9.43
C ILE A 112 7.32 35.20 -9.84
N ASP A 113 7.20 34.80 -11.11
CA ASP A 113 6.02 34.12 -11.64
C ASP A 113 6.34 32.64 -11.94
N PRO A 114 5.87 31.69 -11.10
CA PRO A 114 6.11 30.28 -11.28
C PRO A 114 5.48 29.72 -12.57
N PHE A 115 4.46 30.37 -13.13
CA PHE A 115 3.89 29.95 -14.40
C PHE A 115 4.83 30.26 -15.56
N LEU A 116 5.47 31.44 -15.58
CA LEU A 116 6.52 31.74 -16.56
C LEU A 116 7.77 30.87 -16.33
N ALA A 117 8.04 30.50 -15.09
CA ALA A 117 9.09 29.57 -14.72
C ALA A 117 8.93 28.18 -15.40
N VAL A 118 7.69 27.75 -15.68
CA VAL A 118 7.43 26.55 -16.51
C VAL A 118 7.98 26.74 -17.92
N GLY A 119 7.77 27.91 -18.54
CA GLY A 119 8.32 28.23 -19.85
C GLY A 119 9.85 28.22 -19.88
N SER A 120 10.51 28.73 -18.83
CA SER A 120 11.98 28.63 -18.68
C SER A 120 12.45 27.17 -18.64
N ARG A 121 11.71 26.29 -17.96
CA ARG A 121 12.02 24.84 -17.92
C ARG A 121 11.76 24.15 -19.27
N MET A 122 10.74 24.57 -20.02
CA MET A 122 10.55 24.11 -21.39
C MET A 122 11.72 24.53 -22.30
N LEU A 123 12.22 25.77 -22.19
CA LEU A 123 13.44 26.19 -22.90
C LEU A 123 14.66 25.37 -22.47
N CYS A 124 14.79 25.08 -21.18
CA CYS A 124 15.84 24.24 -20.62
C CYS A 124 15.89 22.87 -21.32
N GLN A 125 14.72 22.24 -21.51
CA GLN A 125 14.57 20.98 -22.27
C GLN A 125 15.01 21.14 -23.73
N LEU A 126 14.47 22.12 -24.45
CA LEU A 126 14.74 22.31 -25.89
C LEU A 126 16.21 22.63 -26.17
N LEU A 127 16.84 23.42 -25.30
CA LEU A 127 18.24 23.84 -25.46
C LEU A 127 19.22 22.82 -24.88
N ASN A 128 18.75 21.87 -24.05
CA ASN A 128 19.57 20.93 -23.29
C ASN A 128 20.70 21.63 -22.53
N LYS A 129 20.34 22.66 -21.76
CA LYS A 129 21.26 23.47 -20.93
C LYS A 129 20.87 23.37 -19.46
N LYS A 130 21.74 23.82 -18.56
CA LYS A 130 21.42 23.98 -17.14
C LYS A 130 20.41 25.11 -16.95
N LEU A 131 19.50 24.96 -15.98
CA LEU A 131 18.46 25.95 -15.69
C LEU A 131 19.06 27.33 -15.41
N ASP A 132 20.11 27.43 -14.60
CA ASP A 132 20.72 28.72 -14.24
C ASP A 132 21.24 29.44 -15.51
N SER A 133 21.79 28.71 -16.48
CA SER A 133 22.22 29.29 -17.76
C SER A 133 21.06 29.77 -18.66
N ILE A 134 19.85 29.24 -18.46
CA ILE A 134 18.64 29.74 -19.12
C ILE A 134 18.21 31.05 -18.46
N LEU A 135 18.14 31.05 -17.13
CA LEU A 135 17.68 32.20 -16.34
C LEU A 135 18.62 33.42 -16.47
N GLU A 136 19.92 33.20 -16.68
CA GLU A 136 20.89 34.29 -16.92
C GLU A 136 20.77 34.92 -18.32
N LYS A 137 20.25 34.18 -19.32
CA LYS A 137 20.34 34.56 -20.74
C LYS A 137 19.02 34.95 -21.37
N TYR A 138 17.91 34.50 -20.79
CA TYR A 138 16.58 34.66 -21.36
C TYR A 138 15.62 35.14 -20.30
N ASP A 139 14.77 36.08 -20.68
CA ASP A 139 13.59 36.42 -19.87
C ASP A 139 12.65 35.21 -19.81
N PRO A 140 12.00 34.94 -18.66
CA PRO A 140 11.06 33.84 -18.52
C PRO A 140 9.92 33.92 -19.56
N PRO A 141 9.86 33.00 -20.54
CA PRO A 141 8.85 33.07 -21.57
C PRO A 141 7.52 32.52 -21.06
N HIS A 142 6.43 33.03 -21.63
CA HIS A 142 5.14 32.35 -21.51
C HIS A 142 5.22 30.95 -22.16
N PRO A 143 4.71 29.87 -21.54
CA PRO A 143 4.76 28.52 -22.10
C PRO A 143 4.27 28.42 -23.55
N LEU A 144 3.14 29.09 -23.88
CA LEU A 144 2.62 29.15 -25.25
C LEU A 144 3.63 29.75 -26.26
N LYS A 145 4.43 30.75 -25.85
CA LYS A 145 5.48 31.31 -26.73
C LYS A 145 6.58 30.31 -27.02
N VAL A 146 6.89 29.42 -26.08
CA VAL A 146 7.84 28.32 -26.33
C VAL A 146 7.26 27.36 -27.37
N LEU A 147 5.96 27.04 -27.29
CA LEU A 147 5.28 26.19 -28.26
C LEU A 147 5.23 26.83 -29.65
N GLU A 148 4.91 28.11 -29.76
CA GLU A 148 4.97 28.88 -31.01
C GLU A 148 6.37 28.85 -31.64
N MET A 149 7.43 28.96 -30.83
CA MET A 149 8.81 28.86 -31.31
C MET A 149 9.13 27.48 -31.87
N VAL A 150 8.58 26.41 -31.29
CA VAL A 150 8.74 25.03 -31.80
C VAL A 150 7.95 24.87 -33.10
N SER A 151 6.67 25.24 -33.10
CA SER A 151 5.79 25.23 -34.26
C SER A 151 6.39 25.92 -35.49
N LYS A 152 6.94 27.12 -35.30
CA LYS A 152 7.61 27.87 -36.36
C LYS A 152 8.83 27.16 -36.94
N TYR A 153 9.58 26.42 -36.13
CA TYR A 153 10.78 25.72 -36.58
C TYR A 153 10.45 24.39 -37.26
N GLU A 154 9.53 23.62 -36.68
CA GLU A 154 9.08 22.34 -37.22
C GLU A 154 8.18 22.50 -38.45
N ASN A 155 7.77 23.73 -38.78
CA ASN A 155 6.84 24.05 -39.86
C ASN A 155 5.51 23.27 -39.75
N ARG A 156 5.00 23.16 -38.52
CA ARG A 156 3.70 22.52 -38.19
C ARG A 156 2.88 23.49 -37.35
N LYS A 157 1.60 23.64 -37.65
CA LYS A 157 0.71 24.48 -36.85
C LYS A 157 0.39 23.81 -35.52
N LEU A 158 0.07 24.62 -34.51
CA LEU A 158 -0.24 24.12 -33.17
C LEU A 158 -1.58 23.38 -33.10
N ASP A 159 -2.56 23.73 -33.93
CA ASP A 159 -3.86 23.04 -34.05
C ASP A 159 -3.74 21.64 -34.68
N ASP A 160 -2.63 21.34 -35.36
CA ASP A 160 -2.34 20.05 -36.00
C ASP A 160 -1.53 19.07 -35.12
N VAL A 161 -1.15 19.47 -33.89
CA VAL A 161 -0.24 18.71 -33.03
C VAL A 161 -0.80 18.60 -31.62
N ALA A 162 -0.80 17.39 -31.05
CA ALA A 162 -1.05 17.22 -29.62
C ALA A 162 0.16 17.66 -28.80
N ILE A 163 -0.09 18.31 -27.68
CA ILE A 163 0.96 18.74 -26.75
C ILE A 163 0.70 18.10 -25.40
N ILE A 164 1.75 17.55 -24.79
CA ILE A 164 1.69 17.00 -23.44
C ILE A 164 2.63 17.81 -22.58
N LEU A 165 2.09 18.55 -21.61
CA LEU A 165 2.86 19.34 -20.67
C LEU A 165 2.73 18.73 -19.28
N VAL A 166 3.84 18.19 -18.77
CA VAL A 166 3.96 17.70 -17.40
C VAL A 166 4.69 18.73 -16.55
N VAL A 167 4.10 19.08 -15.41
CA VAL A 167 4.69 19.95 -14.38
C VAL A 167 4.82 19.15 -13.08
N ASP A 168 6.02 18.64 -12.83
CA ASP A 168 6.33 17.79 -11.69
C ASP A 168 6.61 18.62 -10.43
N GLY A 169 6.06 18.21 -9.30
CA GLY A 169 6.35 18.80 -8.00
C GLY A 169 5.73 20.19 -7.77
N ILE A 170 4.52 20.44 -8.28
CA ILE A 170 3.90 21.78 -8.22
C ILE A 170 3.67 22.31 -6.80
N HIS A 171 3.54 21.41 -5.81
CA HIS A 171 3.47 21.75 -4.39
C HIS A 171 4.68 22.56 -3.88
N ASN A 172 5.84 22.50 -4.56
CA ASN A 172 7.00 23.33 -4.21
C ASN A 172 6.82 24.82 -4.53
N VAL A 173 5.72 25.20 -5.17
CA VAL A 173 5.33 26.62 -5.34
C VAL A 173 4.61 27.16 -4.10
N MET A 174 4.13 26.28 -3.21
CA MET A 174 3.44 26.68 -1.99
C MET A 174 4.42 27.30 -1.00
N SER A 175 4.09 28.49 -0.52
CA SER A 175 4.76 29.16 0.61
C SER A 175 4.17 28.73 1.95
N ASP A 176 2.86 28.50 1.98
CA ASP A 176 2.12 27.93 3.10
C ASP A 176 1.44 26.63 2.66
N MET A 177 2.07 25.51 3.01
CA MET A 177 1.58 24.16 2.66
C MET A 177 0.18 23.85 3.18
N LYS A 178 -0.34 24.58 4.18
CA LYS A 178 -1.68 24.35 4.73
C LYS A 178 -2.76 25.15 3.99
N ASN A 179 -2.46 26.38 3.60
CA ASN A 179 -3.48 27.32 3.13
C ASN A 179 -3.40 27.61 1.63
N ASP A 180 -2.21 27.54 1.01
CA ASP A 180 -2.05 27.98 -0.38
C ASP A 180 -2.87 27.16 -1.36
N GLY A 181 -3.14 25.89 -1.04
CA GLY A 181 -3.92 24.99 -1.86
C GLY A 181 -5.41 25.36 -1.96
N VAL A 182 -5.94 25.91 -0.88
CA VAL A 182 -7.35 26.32 -0.74
C VAL A 182 -7.56 27.82 -0.94
N ASN A 183 -6.50 28.62 -0.76
CA ASN A 183 -6.50 30.05 -1.00
C ASN A 183 -6.37 30.35 -2.50
N LYS A 184 -7.47 30.74 -3.15
CA LYS A 184 -7.49 31.07 -4.58
C LYS A 184 -6.61 32.26 -4.97
N GLU A 185 -6.23 33.09 -4.00
CA GLU A 185 -5.34 34.23 -4.21
C GLU A 185 -3.85 33.86 -4.08
N SER A 186 -3.54 32.66 -3.62
CA SER A 186 -2.16 32.20 -3.47
C SER A 186 -1.44 32.11 -4.81
N LEU A 187 -0.12 32.26 -4.77
CA LEU A 187 0.72 32.10 -5.95
C LEU A 187 0.61 30.68 -6.53
N PHE A 188 0.53 29.68 -5.65
CA PHE A 188 0.30 28.29 -6.03
C PHE A 188 -1.00 28.12 -6.83
N TYR A 189 -2.14 28.59 -6.30
CA TYR A 189 -3.43 28.38 -6.95
C TYR A 189 -3.53 29.15 -8.27
N LYS A 190 -2.99 30.38 -8.32
CA LYS A 190 -2.86 31.16 -9.55
C LYS A 190 -2.03 30.42 -10.59
N THR A 191 -0.86 29.92 -10.23
CA THR A 191 0.00 29.10 -11.11
C THR A 191 -0.73 27.87 -11.61
N LEU A 192 -1.40 27.15 -10.72
CA LEU A 192 -2.16 25.95 -11.05
C LEU A 192 -3.29 26.24 -12.04
N SER A 193 -4.02 27.34 -11.83
CA SER A 193 -5.07 27.78 -12.76
C SER A 193 -4.49 28.15 -14.13
N SER A 194 -3.39 28.89 -14.17
CA SER A 194 -2.72 29.30 -15.41
C SER A 194 -2.21 28.11 -16.21
N ILE A 195 -1.63 27.09 -15.56
CA ILE A 195 -1.24 25.84 -16.23
C ILE A 195 -2.47 25.15 -16.85
N GLY A 196 -3.57 25.04 -16.10
CA GLY A 196 -4.80 24.47 -16.63
C GLY A 196 -5.48 25.33 -17.72
N ASP A 197 -5.24 26.64 -17.73
CA ASP A 197 -5.76 27.56 -18.75
C ASP A 197 -5.03 27.39 -20.10
N LEU A 198 -3.79 26.87 -20.11
CA LEU A 198 -3.09 26.52 -21.36
C LEU A 198 -3.84 25.48 -22.20
N SER A 199 -4.60 24.57 -21.56
CA SER A 199 -5.41 23.59 -22.28
C SER A 199 -6.67 24.20 -22.92
N LEU A 200 -6.98 25.47 -22.67
CA LEU A 200 -8.13 26.17 -23.24
C LEU A 200 -7.78 26.95 -24.51
N GLU A 201 -6.53 26.90 -24.95
CA GLU A 201 -6.10 27.47 -26.22
C GLU A 201 -6.63 26.64 -27.41
N GLU A 202 -6.53 27.16 -28.63
CA GLU A 202 -6.93 26.45 -29.87
C GLU A 202 -5.99 25.27 -30.24
N THR A 203 -5.27 24.72 -29.25
CA THR A 203 -4.29 23.64 -29.39
C THR A 203 -4.69 22.48 -28.50
N PHE A 204 -4.61 21.25 -29.02
CA PHE A 204 -4.94 20.07 -28.23
C PHE A 204 -3.84 19.79 -27.19
N LEU A 205 -3.98 20.36 -25.99
CA LEU A 205 -2.96 20.33 -24.94
C LEU A 205 -3.42 19.57 -23.70
N ILE A 206 -2.73 18.48 -23.39
CA ILE A 206 -2.87 17.70 -22.16
C ILE A 206 -1.93 18.29 -21.10
N ALA A 207 -2.47 19.08 -20.17
CA ALA A 207 -1.72 19.59 -19.03
C ALA A 207 -1.84 18.62 -17.86
N CYS A 208 -0.72 18.24 -17.26
CA CYS A 208 -0.67 17.33 -16.12
C CYS A 208 0.25 17.86 -15.03
N CYS A 209 -0.24 17.94 -13.80
CA CYS A 209 0.58 18.31 -12.64
C CYS A 209 0.83 17.10 -11.74
N THR A 210 1.99 17.08 -11.06
CA THR A 210 2.22 16.15 -9.94
C THR A 210 2.39 16.91 -8.64
N ALA A 211 1.84 16.38 -7.55
CA ALA A 211 2.03 16.95 -6.22
C ALA A 211 2.17 15.87 -5.15
N SER A 212 3.08 16.11 -4.21
CA SER A 212 3.13 15.35 -2.96
C SER A 212 2.19 16.00 -1.96
N THR A 213 1.29 15.21 -1.37
CA THR A 213 0.39 15.66 -0.30
C THR A 213 0.46 14.67 0.87
N THR A 214 0.11 15.15 2.05
CA THR A 214 -0.13 14.34 3.26
C THR A 214 -1.55 14.55 3.81
N SER A 215 -2.43 15.14 3.01
CA SER A 215 -3.81 15.45 3.35
C SER A 215 -4.73 15.14 2.16
N PRO A 216 -6.06 14.92 2.40
CA PRO A 216 -7.07 14.74 1.37
C PRO A 216 -6.91 15.72 0.21
N VAL A 217 -7.21 15.27 -1.01
CA VAL A 217 -7.09 16.11 -2.20
C VAL A 217 -8.02 17.33 -2.09
N GLU A 218 -9.18 17.18 -1.47
CA GLU A 218 -10.17 18.24 -1.21
C GLU A 218 -9.66 19.30 -0.22
N GLN A 219 -8.73 18.91 0.65
CA GLN A 219 -8.05 19.84 1.57
C GLN A 219 -6.77 20.41 0.95
N PHE A 220 -6.19 19.70 -0.02
CA PHE A 220 -5.00 20.14 -0.76
C PHE A 220 -5.35 21.13 -1.89
N LEU A 221 -6.52 21.02 -2.53
CA LEU A 221 -6.94 21.90 -3.62
C LEU A 221 -8.33 22.48 -3.38
N ALA A 222 -8.47 23.80 -3.52
CA ALA A 222 -9.75 24.48 -3.43
C ALA A 222 -10.78 23.87 -4.41
N THR A 223 -12.05 23.85 -3.98
CA THR A 223 -13.18 23.49 -4.85
C THR A 223 -13.20 24.39 -6.09
N SER A 224 -13.33 23.76 -7.24
CA SER A 224 -13.28 24.40 -8.56
C SER A 224 -14.31 23.75 -9.47
N SER A 225 -14.93 24.56 -10.34
CA SER A 225 -15.74 24.06 -11.45
C SER A 225 -14.89 23.47 -12.58
N ARG A 226 -13.56 23.66 -12.54
CA ARG A 226 -12.65 23.07 -13.52
C ARG A 226 -12.74 21.55 -13.46
N PHE A 227 -12.89 20.91 -14.61
CA PHE A 227 -12.85 19.46 -14.72
C PHE A 227 -11.44 18.94 -14.42
N ARG A 228 -11.27 18.26 -13.29
CA ARG A 228 -10.01 17.69 -12.83
C ARG A 228 -10.06 16.17 -12.92
N VAL A 229 -9.02 15.57 -13.49
CA VAL A 229 -8.86 14.11 -13.61
C VAL A 229 -7.69 13.70 -12.72
N PHE A 230 -7.98 13.01 -11.62
CA PHE A 230 -6.97 12.49 -10.69
C PHE A 230 -6.62 11.05 -11.07
N LEU A 231 -5.43 10.89 -11.65
CA LEU A 231 -4.96 9.63 -12.19
C LEU A 231 -4.40 8.74 -11.07
N PRO A 232 -4.87 7.48 -10.92
CA PRO A 232 -4.52 6.62 -9.81
C PRO A 232 -3.11 6.06 -9.95
N ILE A 233 -2.42 5.93 -8.81
CA ILE A 233 -1.08 5.36 -8.76
C ILE A 233 -1.17 3.94 -8.22
N THR A 234 -0.80 2.96 -9.06
CA THR A 234 -0.85 1.55 -8.69
C THR A 234 0.44 1.14 -7.99
N SER A 235 0.31 0.25 -7.01
CA SER A 235 1.48 -0.34 -6.33
C SER A 235 2.28 -1.21 -7.29
N LEU A 236 3.61 -1.16 -7.17
CA LEU A 236 4.48 -1.96 -8.00
C LEU A 236 4.38 -3.44 -7.61
N ARG A 237 4.29 -4.30 -8.62
CA ARG A 237 4.69 -5.71 -8.50
C ARG A 237 6.23 -5.77 -8.46
N PRO A 238 6.82 -6.93 -8.09
CA PRO A 238 8.26 -7.11 -8.21
C PRO A 238 8.77 -6.63 -9.58
N PRO A 239 9.65 -5.61 -9.62
CA PRO A 239 10.06 -4.97 -10.85
C PRO A 239 10.94 -5.87 -11.71
N THR A 240 10.95 -5.56 -13.00
CA THR A 240 11.73 -6.25 -14.02
C THR A 240 12.49 -5.25 -14.86
N ILE A 241 13.55 -5.69 -15.54
CA ILE A 241 14.30 -4.91 -16.52
C ILE A 241 14.33 -5.70 -17.82
N THR A 242 14.01 -5.06 -18.94
CA THR A 242 14.19 -5.62 -20.28
C THR A 242 15.56 -5.24 -20.83
N GLY A 243 16.41 -6.24 -21.06
CA GLY A 243 17.75 -6.05 -21.62
C GLY A 243 17.72 -5.62 -23.10
N PRO A 244 18.87 -5.19 -23.67
CA PRO A 244 18.98 -4.83 -25.08
C PRO A 244 18.63 -5.96 -26.06
N ASP A 245 18.77 -7.20 -25.60
CA ASP A 245 18.39 -8.45 -26.28
C ASP A 245 16.88 -8.73 -26.24
N GLY A 246 16.10 -7.89 -25.55
CA GLY A 246 14.66 -8.06 -25.33
C GLY A 246 14.33 -9.07 -24.23
N ILE A 247 15.33 -9.62 -23.54
CA ILE A 247 15.11 -10.59 -22.47
C ILE A 247 14.72 -9.85 -21.19
N LYS A 248 13.58 -10.24 -20.63
CA LYS A 248 13.05 -9.70 -19.39
C LYS A 248 13.63 -10.42 -18.19
N GLN A 249 14.23 -9.67 -17.27
CA GLN A 249 14.87 -10.20 -16.06
C GLN A 249 14.21 -9.58 -14.82
N CYS A 250 14.07 -10.36 -13.75
CA CYS A 250 13.62 -9.84 -12.45
C CYS A 250 14.72 -9.00 -11.81
N VAL A 251 14.36 -7.82 -11.28
CA VAL A 251 15.30 -6.95 -10.53
C VAL A 251 15.76 -7.62 -9.23
N PHE A 252 14.87 -8.42 -8.63
CA PHE A 252 15.12 -9.17 -7.41
C PHE A 252 15.14 -10.66 -7.72
N ASP A 253 16.02 -11.43 -7.05
CA ASP A 253 16.00 -12.88 -7.12
C ASP A 253 14.79 -13.42 -6.33
N MET A 254 13.65 -13.52 -7.01
CA MET A 254 12.39 -13.98 -6.41
C MET A 254 12.37 -15.49 -6.11
N ASN A 255 13.42 -16.24 -6.48
CA ASN A 255 13.59 -17.64 -6.07
C ASN A 255 14.14 -17.74 -4.65
N ASN A 256 14.86 -16.72 -4.18
CA ASN A 256 15.29 -16.62 -2.79
C ASN A 256 14.10 -16.19 -1.91
N SER A 257 13.71 -17.04 -0.96
CA SER A 257 12.51 -16.83 -0.16
C SER A 257 12.60 -15.58 0.71
N VAL A 258 13.80 -15.28 1.23
CA VAL A 258 14.08 -14.11 2.04
C VAL A 258 13.91 -12.85 1.20
N ILE A 259 14.54 -12.79 0.02
CA ILE A 259 14.37 -11.64 -0.90
C ILE A 259 12.89 -11.45 -1.26
N LYS A 260 12.17 -12.54 -1.54
CA LYS A 260 10.72 -12.50 -1.81
C LYS A 260 9.94 -11.92 -0.63
N LEU A 261 10.27 -12.27 0.62
CA LEU A 261 9.70 -11.65 1.82
C LEU A 261 10.03 -10.15 1.89
N LEU A 262 11.30 -9.76 1.71
CA LEU A 262 11.73 -8.36 1.82
C LEU A 262 11.03 -7.46 0.79
N VAL A 263 10.87 -7.96 -0.44
CA VAL A 263 10.11 -7.30 -1.50
C VAL A 263 8.63 -7.20 -1.11
N GLY A 264 8.08 -8.26 -0.53
CA GLY A 264 6.72 -8.29 0.03
C GLY A 264 6.50 -7.26 1.15
N ASP A 265 7.47 -7.10 2.05
CA ASP A 265 7.40 -6.13 3.16
C ASP A 265 7.43 -4.67 2.69
N CYS A 266 8.09 -4.40 1.56
CA CYS A 266 8.02 -3.10 0.86
C CYS A 266 6.65 -2.86 0.22
N GLY A 267 5.89 -3.93 -0.01
CA GLY A 267 4.50 -3.94 -0.45
C GLY A 267 4.24 -3.29 -1.81
N GLY A 268 5.26 -3.00 -2.62
CA GLY A 268 5.11 -2.27 -3.88
C GLY A 268 5.23 -0.75 -3.77
N HIS A 269 5.66 -0.22 -2.62
CA HIS A 269 6.01 1.20 -2.48
C HIS A 269 7.33 1.48 -3.21
N GLY A 270 7.29 2.37 -4.22
CA GLY A 270 8.39 2.61 -5.16
C GLY A 270 9.71 2.91 -4.49
N ARG A 271 9.75 3.93 -3.62
CA ARG A 271 11.00 4.30 -2.94
C ARG A 271 11.51 3.20 -1.99
N SER A 272 10.62 2.44 -1.36
CA SER A 272 11.05 1.35 -0.46
C SER A 272 11.75 0.24 -1.25
N LEU A 273 11.22 -0.10 -2.43
CA LEU A 273 11.85 -1.06 -3.33
C LEU A 273 13.18 -0.55 -3.87
N GLU A 274 13.30 0.73 -4.18
CA GLU A 274 14.56 1.31 -4.67
C GLU A 274 15.65 1.25 -3.60
N ILE A 275 15.36 1.62 -2.36
CA ILE A 275 16.35 1.56 -1.27
C ILE A 275 16.71 0.10 -0.96
N LEU A 276 15.74 -0.83 -1.03
CA LEU A 276 16.01 -2.26 -0.92
C LEU A 276 16.97 -2.73 -2.03
N TYR A 277 16.70 -2.38 -3.28
CA TYR A 277 17.54 -2.71 -4.42
C TYR A 277 18.96 -2.13 -4.30
N ASP A 278 19.07 -0.84 -3.99
CA ASP A 278 20.34 -0.14 -3.79
C ASP A 278 21.15 -0.73 -2.62
N SER A 279 20.48 -1.35 -1.65
CA SER A 279 21.11 -2.03 -0.51
C SER A 279 21.58 -3.45 -0.89
N LEU A 280 20.76 -4.22 -1.61
CA LEU A 280 21.08 -5.57 -2.07
C LEU A 280 22.20 -5.61 -3.13
N THR A 281 22.34 -4.55 -3.92
CA THR A 281 23.47 -4.41 -4.87
C THR A 281 24.81 -4.18 -4.17
N LYS A 282 24.80 -3.67 -2.92
CA LYS A 282 26.01 -3.38 -2.14
C LYS A 282 26.36 -4.48 -1.14
N LYS A 283 25.38 -5.31 -0.75
CA LYS A 283 25.53 -6.35 0.27
C LYS A 283 24.87 -7.62 -0.19
N ASN A 284 25.62 -8.73 -0.13
CA ASN A 284 25.04 -10.04 -0.34
C ASN A 284 24.15 -10.41 0.85
N ILE A 285 22.87 -10.69 0.60
CA ILE A 285 21.91 -11.04 1.65
C ILE A 285 22.32 -12.32 2.39
N ASN A 286 22.99 -13.25 1.70
CA ASN A 286 23.43 -14.52 2.28
C ASN A 286 24.61 -14.37 3.25
N ASP A 287 25.35 -13.25 3.18
CA ASP A 287 26.55 -12.99 3.98
C ASP A 287 26.29 -11.94 5.07
N CYS A 288 25.04 -11.54 5.31
CA CYS A 288 24.70 -10.53 6.30
C CYS A 288 23.57 -10.96 7.23
N ASN A 289 23.56 -10.37 8.42
CA ASN A 289 22.43 -10.50 9.33
C ASN A 289 21.23 -9.76 8.70
N VAL A 290 20.20 -10.51 8.30
CA VAL A 290 19.01 -9.97 7.62
C VAL A 290 18.22 -9.03 8.54
N ASN A 291 18.24 -9.28 9.84
CA ASN A 291 17.59 -8.43 10.83
C ASN A 291 18.24 -7.05 10.88
N ASP A 292 19.58 -7.00 10.89
CA ASP A 292 20.34 -5.75 10.84
C ASP A 292 20.17 -5.02 9.49
N PHE A 293 20.11 -5.79 8.40
CA PHE A 293 19.85 -5.28 7.06
C PHE A 293 18.49 -4.57 7.02
N MET A 294 17.43 -5.24 7.47
CA MET A 294 16.08 -4.68 7.46
C MET A 294 15.91 -3.54 8.47
N SER A 295 16.57 -3.60 9.62
CA SER A 295 16.60 -2.49 10.58
C SER A 295 17.29 -1.24 10.00
N THR A 296 18.31 -1.44 9.15
CA THR A 296 18.97 -0.34 8.43
C THR A 296 18.04 0.29 7.40
N LEU A 297 17.37 -0.54 6.58
CA LEU A 297 16.38 -0.10 5.61
C LEU A 297 15.23 0.67 6.28
N GLN A 298 14.71 0.12 7.39
CA GLN A 298 13.68 0.73 8.21
C GLN A 298 14.11 2.12 8.70
N ARG A 299 15.33 2.25 9.24
CA ARG A 299 15.84 3.53 9.76
C ARG A 299 16.00 4.58 8.67
N GLU A 300 16.41 4.16 7.48
CA GLU A 300 16.54 5.04 6.32
C GLU A 300 15.18 5.54 5.81
N LEU A 301 14.18 4.68 5.75
CA LEU A 301 12.81 5.08 5.39
C LEU A 301 12.19 5.97 6.48
N LYS A 302 12.40 5.62 7.74
CA LYS A 302 11.96 6.39 8.90
C LYS A 302 12.53 7.81 8.84
N SER A 303 13.85 7.98 8.66
CA SER A 303 14.47 9.31 8.63
C SER A 303 13.93 10.19 7.49
N ARG A 304 13.55 9.59 6.35
CA ARG A 304 13.00 10.29 5.19
C ARG A 304 11.52 10.65 5.32
N TYR A 305 10.72 9.79 5.95
CA TYR A 305 9.25 9.83 5.82
C TYR A 305 8.49 9.80 7.14
N ILE A 306 9.15 9.95 8.30
CA ILE A 306 8.47 9.94 9.61
C ILE A 306 7.40 11.01 9.77
N SER A 307 7.49 12.11 9.01
CA SER A 307 6.50 13.18 8.96
C SER A 307 5.18 12.76 8.32
N ALA A 308 5.17 11.71 7.50
CA ALA A 308 3.95 11.13 6.94
C ALA A 308 3.06 10.51 8.03
N PHE A 309 3.61 10.21 9.21
CA PHE A 309 2.88 9.68 10.37
C PHE A 309 2.59 10.77 11.40
N SER A 310 2.02 11.91 11.01
CA SER A 310 1.73 13.03 11.93
C SER A 310 0.41 12.82 12.70
N TYR A 311 0.27 11.64 13.32
CA TYR A 311 -0.87 11.25 14.15
C TYR A 311 -0.50 11.32 15.63
N ASP A 312 -1.48 11.40 16.52
CA ASP A 312 -1.25 11.11 17.93
C ASP A 312 -1.30 9.59 18.21
N SER A 313 -0.92 9.15 19.41
CA SER A 313 -0.89 7.72 19.76
C SER A 313 -2.27 7.06 19.73
N LYS A 314 -3.34 7.80 20.01
CA LYS A 314 -4.71 7.27 20.01
C LYS A 314 -5.18 7.07 18.57
N GLU A 315 -4.99 8.06 17.71
CA GLU A 315 -5.28 7.99 16.28
C GLU A 315 -4.50 6.85 15.62
N ALA A 316 -3.20 6.76 15.89
CA ALA A 316 -2.35 5.69 15.39
C ALA A 316 -2.86 4.31 15.80
N LYS A 317 -3.24 4.12 17.08
CA LYS A 317 -3.82 2.86 17.58
C LYS A 317 -5.08 2.48 16.81
N GLN A 318 -5.99 3.42 16.58
CA GLN A 318 -7.24 3.16 15.85
C GLN A 318 -7.02 2.85 14.36
N ILE A 319 -6.08 3.53 13.71
CA ILE A 319 -5.70 3.23 12.32
C ILE A 319 -5.13 1.82 12.23
N ILE A 320 -4.17 1.45 13.09
CA ILE A 320 -3.55 0.12 13.09
C ILE A 320 -4.60 -0.95 13.43
N ARG A 321 -5.48 -0.68 14.41
CA ARG A 321 -6.62 -1.55 14.73
C ARG A 321 -7.45 -1.83 13.48
N ALA A 322 -7.83 -0.79 12.74
CA ALA A 322 -8.64 -0.96 11.53
C ALA A 322 -7.95 -1.81 10.46
N ILE A 323 -6.62 -1.69 10.33
CA ILE A 323 -5.82 -2.51 9.40
C ILE A 323 -5.77 -3.97 9.87
N ILE A 324 -5.40 -4.23 11.12
CA ILE A 324 -5.19 -5.59 11.65
C ILE A 324 -6.49 -6.39 11.76
N THR A 325 -7.59 -5.70 12.09
CA THR A 325 -8.92 -6.32 12.20
C THR A 325 -9.71 -6.28 10.88
N HIS A 326 -9.13 -5.71 9.82
CA HIS A 326 -9.80 -5.47 8.54
C HIS A 326 -11.20 -4.88 8.76
N THR A 327 -11.28 -3.77 9.50
CA THR A 327 -12.54 -3.08 9.73
C THR A 327 -13.07 -2.51 8.41
N ILE A 328 -14.34 -2.76 8.09
CA ILE A 328 -15.00 -2.11 6.96
C ILE A 328 -15.19 -0.63 7.29
N LEU A 329 -14.64 0.23 6.45
CA LEU A 329 -14.67 1.68 6.61
C LEU A 329 -15.33 2.33 5.40
N ASP A 330 -15.99 3.46 5.63
CA ASP A 330 -16.45 4.38 4.59
C ASP A 330 -15.32 5.36 4.29
N LEU A 331 -14.92 5.50 3.03
CA LEU A 331 -13.81 6.35 2.58
C LEU A 331 -13.92 7.79 3.08
N ASN A 332 -15.16 8.28 3.24
CA ASN A 332 -15.45 9.67 3.57
C ASN A 332 -15.91 9.88 5.02
N LYS A 333 -16.05 8.81 5.83
CA LYS A 333 -16.42 8.95 7.25
C LYS A 333 -15.19 8.77 8.15
N PRO A 334 -15.18 9.36 9.34
CA PRO A 334 -14.08 9.17 10.27
C PRO A 334 -13.89 7.69 10.63
N ILE A 335 -12.64 7.26 10.71
CA ILE A 335 -12.25 5.97 11.28
C ILE A 335 -12.71 5.98 12.74
N PRO A 336 -13.40 4.93 13.23
CA PRO A 336 -13.88 4.86 14.60
C PRO A 336 -12.82 5.27 15.62
N GLY A 337 -13.18 6.16 16.54
CA GLY A 337 -12.27 6.66 17.59
C GLY A 337 -11.32 7.77 17.15
N THR A 338 -11.42 8.26 15.91
CA THR A 338 -10.60 9.35 15.35
C THR A 338 -11.46 10.40 14.63
N ASN A 339 -10.86 11.53 14.25
CA ASN A 339 -11.47 12.51 13.33
C ASN A 339 -10.97 12.36 11.87
N LEU A 340 -10.14 11.36 11.60
CA LEU A 340 -9.49 11.16 10.30
C LEU A 340 -10.33 10.23 9.44
N THR A 341 -10.52 10.57 8.17
CA THR A 341 -11.15 9.68 7.20
C THR A 341 -10.12 8.72 6.59
N PRO A 342 -10.52 7.55 6.06
CA PRO A 342 -9.62 6.69 5.32
C PRO A 342 -8.93 7.41 4.16
N ASP A 343 -9.64 8.29 3.44
CA ASP A 343 -9.06 9.10 2.38
C ASP A 343 -7.87 9.93 2.89
N ALA A 344 -8.07 10.64 4.02
CA ALA A 344 -7.01 11.43 4.66
C ALA A 344 -5.77 10.61 4.99
N VAL A 345 -5.95 9.41 5.51
CA VAL A 345 -4.84 8.53 5.86
C VAL A 345 -4.12 8.03 4.60
N THR A 346 -4.83 7.66 3.54
CA THR A 346 -4.23 7.16 2.29
C THR A 346 -3.46 8.21 1.50
N THR A 347 -3.81 9.49 1.62
CA THR A 347 -3.12 10.56 0.90
C THR A 347 -1.64 10.69 1.26
N THR A 348 -1.24 10.22 2.45
CA THR A 348 0.16 10.13 2.87
C THR A 348 1.00 9.18 2.01
N GLY A 349 0.39 8.32 1.19
CA GLY A 349 1.04 7.33 0.33
C GLY A 349 1.61 6.12 1.06
N MET A 350 1.50 6.08 2.40
CA MET A 350 1.95 4.95 3.23
C MET A 350 0.86 3.89 3.43
N PHE A 351 -0.39 4.28 3.20
CA PHE A 351 -1.59 3.46 3.34
C PHE A 351 -2.32 3.32 2.01
N ARG A 352 -3.17 2.32 1.92
CA ARG A 352 -4.05 2.03 0.79
C ARG A 352 -5.46 1.84 1.26
N PHE A 353 -6.40 2.13 0.38
CA PHE A 353 -7.79 1.82 0.60
C PHE A 353 -8.25 0.81 -0.44
N GLU A 354 -8.51 -0.41 0.02
CA GLU A 354 -8.97 -1.52 -0.79
C GLU A 354 -10.50 -1.49 -0.83
N ARG A 355 -11.05 -0.92 -1.91
CA ARG A 355 -12.50 -0.79 -2.10
C ARG A 355 -13.16 -2.16 -2.28
N LYS A 356 -14.28 -2.39 -1.59
CA LYS A 356 -15.25 -3.43 -1.93
C LYS A 356 -16.19 -2.89 -3.02
N GLN A 357 -16.57 -3.76 -3.96
CA GLN A 357 -17.33 -3.47 -5.20
C GLN A 357 -18.29 -2.27 -5.09
N ASP A 358 -18.18 -1.35 -6.06
CA ASP A 358 -19.02 -0.19 -6.41
C ASP A 358 -19.43 0.83 -5.32
N PHE A 359 -18.97 0.67 -4.08
CA PHE A 359 -19.25 1.63 -2.99
C PHE A 359 -18.01 2.33 -2.46
N ASN A 360 -18.23 3.43 -1.72
CA ASN A 360 -17.20 4.10 -0.92
C ASN A 360 -16.73 3.27 0.29
N TYR A 361 -17.02 1.97 0.34
CA TYR A 361 -16.65 1.08 1.44
C TYR A 361 -15.40 0.27 1.09
N GLY A 362 -14.58 -0.02 2.09
CA GLY A 362 -13.34 -0.76 1.89
C GLY A 362 -12.55 -0.92 3.17
N TYR A 363 -11.31 -1.34 3.01
CA TYR A 363 -10.38 -1.61 4.11
C TYR A 363 -9.13 -0.76 3.97
N LEU A 364 -8.57 -0.34 5.10
CA LEU A 364 -7.23 0.22 5.11
C LEU A 364 -6.20 -0.92 5.10
N SER A 365 -5.18 -0.78 4.27
CA SER A 365 -4.01 -1.67 4.27
C SER A 365 -2.72 -0.86 4.18
N MET A 366 -1.60 -1.47 4.57
CA MET A 366 -0.28 -0.85 4.43
C MET A 366 0.82 -1.92 4.30
N PRO A 367 1.95 -1.61 3.63
CA PRO A 367 3.14 -2.47 3.66
C PRO A 367 3.66 -2.71 5.08
N TYR A 368 4.18 -3.92 5.33
CA TYR A 368 4.69 -4.34 6.65
C TYR A 368 5.75 -3.38 7.21
N LEU A 369 6.65 -2.90 6.34
CA LEU A 369 7.72 -2.00 6.75
C LEU A 369 7.20 -0.67 7.30
N TRP A 370 6.08 -0.18 6.77
CA TRP A 370 5.43 1.04 7.27
C TRP A 370 4.67 0.79 8.57
N LEU A 371 4.07 -0.40 8.75
CA LEU A 371 3.52 -0.79 10.04
C LEU A 371 4.61 -0.83 11.11
N TRP A 372 5.78 -1.41 10.82
CA TRP A 372 6.90 -1.44 11.75
C TRP A 372 7.35 -0.02 12.15
N ILE A 373 7.52 0.89 11.19
CA ILE A 373 7.88 2.30 11.46
C ILE A 373 6.84 2.99 12.33
N MET A 374 5.55 2.80 12.03
CA MET A 374 4.44 3.40 12.77
C MET A 374 4.35 2.83 14.19
N ALA A 375 4.48 1.51 14.33
CA ALA A 375 4.49 0.80 15.60
C ALA A 375 5.61 1.31 16.51
N GLU A 376 6.84 1.48 16.00
CA GLU A 376 7.94 2.03 16.80
C GLU A 376 7.74 3.49 17.21
N LYS A 377 7.10 4.29 16.36
CA LYS A 377 6.84 5.70 16.65
C LYS A 377 5.84 5.87 17.80
N PHE A 378 4.82 5.03 17.81
CA PHE A 378 3.66 5.16 18.71
C PHE A 378 3.58 4.08 19.79
N ALA A 379 4.55 3.17 19.87
CA ALA A 379 4.67 2.24 20.98
C ALA A 379 4.78 3.05 22.28
N ASP A 380 3.72 3.01 23.07
CA ASP A 380 3.77 3.47 24.45
C ASP A 380 4.86 2.64 25.17
N ARG A 381 5.71 3.31 25.95
CA ARG A 381 6.69 2.61 26.79
C ARG A 381 6.01 1.69 27.80
N ASN A 382 4.74 1.96 28.11
CA ASN A 382 3.93 1.26 29.10
C ASN A 382 2.87 0.32 28.50
N SER A 383 2.61 0.37 27.18
CA SER A 383 1.71 -0.56 26.46
C SER A 383 2.54 -1.32 25.41
N PRO A 384 3.21 -2.42 25.80
CA PRO A 384 4.22 -3.05 24.97
C PRO A 384 3.65 -3.94 23.85
N ASP A 385 2.38 -3.75 23.49
CA ASP A 385 1.59 -4.65 22.64
C ASP A 385 2.19 -4.91 21.26
N LEU A 386 2.81 -3.89 20.67
CA LEU A 386 3.57 -3.99 19.42
C LEU A 386 5.08 -4.18 19.62
N LYS A 387 5.62 -3.77 20.78
CA LYS A 387 7.05 -3.95 21.11
C LYS A 387 7.41 -5.43 21.29
N HIS A 388 6.45 -6.23 21.74
CA HIS A 388 6.57 -7.68 21.85
C HIS A 388 6.34 -8.41 20.52
N TRP A 389 5.80 -7.74 19.50
CA TRP A 389 5.79 -8.31 18.17
C TRP A 389 7.19 -8.18 17.60
N ASN A 390 7.87 -9.31 17.37
CA ASN A 390 9.25 -9.30 16.88
C ASN A 390 9.28 -8.91 15.41
N PHE A 391 9.23 -7.59 15.13
CA PHE A 391 9.17 -7.09 13.76
C PHE A 391 10.37 -7.48 12.90
N ASN A 392 11.49 -7.87 13.53
CA ASN A 392 12.71 -8.29 12.86
C ASN A 392 12.93 -9.82 12.84
N ASP A 393 11.91 -10.66 12.98
CA ASP A 393 12.03 -12.14 12.97
C ASP A 393 12.38 -12.80 11.61
N TYR A 394 13.31 -12.24 10.82
CA TYR A 394 13.72 -12.78 9.52
C TYR A 394 14.67 -14.00 9.64
N GLU A 395 15.45 -14.11 10.72
CA GLU A 395 16.30 -15.27 11.00
C GLU A 395 15.50 -16.58 11.06
N ASP A 396 14.28 -16.50 11.58
CA ASP A 396 13.35 -17.61 11.65
C ASP A 396 12.94 -18.09 10.25
N GLN A 397 12.94 -17.21 9.24
CA GLN A 397 12.74 -17.57 7.83
C GLN A 397 14.00 -18.11 7.16
N LEU A 398 15.18 -17.59 7.49
CA LEU A 398 16.47 -18.11 7.00
C LEU A 398 16.73 -19.57 7.45
N LEU A 399 16.36 -19.90 8.69
CA LEU A 399 16.47 -21.25 9.22
C LEU A 399 15.49 -22.23 8.54
N ARG A 400 14.40 -21.74 7.94
CA ARG A 400 13.38 -22.55 7.24
C ARG A 400 13.81 -22.98 5.83
N ASP A 401 14.61 -22.15 5.14
CA ASP A 401 15.17 -22.49 3.82
C ASP A 401 16.39 -23.41 3.91
N ASN A 402 17.17 -23.26 4.98
CA ASN A 402 18.35 -24.08 5.24
C ASN A 402 18.01 -25.26 6.16
N ASN A 403 17.50 -26.35 5.58
CA ASN A 403 17.22 -27.64 6.25
C ASN A 403 18.38 -28.24 7.08
N VAL A 404 19.57 -27.62 7.07
CA VAL A 404 20.82 -28.15 7.63
C VAL A 404 21.14 -27.57 9.03
N LEU A 405 20.52 -26.44 9.43
CA LEU A 405 20.91 -25.70 10.66
C LEU A 405 19.82 -25.58 11.73
N VAL A 406 18.72 -26.33 11.64
CA VAL A 406 17.65 -26.25 12.66
C VAL A 406 18.07 -27.02 13.94
N SER A 407 18.87 -26.38 14.78
CA SER A 407 19.03 -26.79 16.18
C SER A 407 17.91 -26.17 17.01
N GLY A 408 16.88 -26.94 17.33
CA GLY A 408 16.04 -26.69 18.51
C GLY A 408 14.52 -26.82 18.33
N TYR A 409 13.93 -26.25 17.27
CA TYR A 409 12.46 -26.25 17.08
C TYR A 409 12.08 -26.77 15.70
N ALA A 410 11.14 -27.71 15.65
CA ALA A 410 10.64 -28.21 14.38
C ALA A 410 9.81 -27.12 13.67
N VAL A 411 9.93 -27.01 12.35
CA VAL A 411 9.31 -25.96 11.52
C VAL A 411 7.79 -25.80 11.75
N TRP A 412 7.10 -26.85 12.21
CA TRP A 412 5.69 -26.81 12.59
C TRP A 412 5.42 -26.10 13.92
N GLN A 413 6.29 -26.20 14.93
CA GLN A 413 6.12 -25.53 16.23
C GLN A 413 6.14 -24.00 16.08
N ASN A 414 7.01 -23.49 15.21
CA ASN A 414 7.05 -22.05 14.91
C ASN A 414 5.76 -21.57 14.20
N PHE A 415 5.05 -22.46 13.49
CA PHE A 415 3.76 -22.14 12.86
C PHE A 415 2.67 -22.01 13.91
N GLU A 416 2.66 -22.88 14.91
CA GLU A 416 1.71 -22.80 16.02
C GLU A 416 1.96 -21.55 16.88
N LYS A 417 3.24 -21.29 17.23
CA LYS A 417 3.65 -20.09 17.96
C LYS A 417 3.27 -18.80 17.23
N PHE A 418 3.47 -18.73 15.92
CA PHE A 418 3.06 -17.57 15.12
C PHE A 418 1.54 -17.36 15.17
N ASN A 419 0.74 -18.41 14.93
CA ASN A 419 -0.72 -18.28 14.89
C ASN A 419 -1.31 -17.91 16.26
N ALA A 420 -0.81 -18.54 17.33
CA ALA A 420 -1.21 -18.20 18.70
C ALA A 420 -0.84 -16.75 19.04
N GLY A 421 0.38 -16.34 18.71
CA GLY A 421 0.83 -14.95 18.84
C GLY A 421 -0.06 -13.98 18.05
N PHE A 422 -0.42 -14.32 16.81
CA PHE A 422 -1.26 -13.48 15.96
C PHE A 422 -2.67 -13.29 16.55
N ARG A 423 -3.24 -14.33 17.16
CA ARG A 423 -4.51 -14.23 17.89
C ARG A 423 -4.41 -13.31 19.12
N CYS A 424 -3.31 -13.38 19.87
CA CYS A 424 -3.03 -12.44 20.96
C CYS A 424 -2.87 -11.00 20.45
N LEU A 425 -2.13 -10.81 19.35
CA LEU A 425 -1.95 -9.49 18.73
C LEU A 425 -3.29 -8.84 18.40
N LYS A 426 -4.20 -9.56 17.75
CA LYS A 426 -5.54 -9.07 17.42
C LYS A 426 -6.32 -8.60 18.66
N SER A 427 -6.21 -9.31 19.78
CA SER A 427 -6.90 -8.94 21.02
C SER A 427 -6.43 -7.62 21.63
N LYS A 428 -5.12 -7.30 21.49
CA LYS A 428 -4.50 -6.11 22.07
C LYS A 428 -4.85 -4.81 21.33
N PHE A 429 -5.23 -4.93 20.06
CA PHE A 429 -5.69 -3.79 19.26
C PHE A 429 -7.15 -3.42 19.50
N LEU A 430 -7.92 -4.35 20.04
CA LEU A 430 -9.26 -4.11 20.53
C LEU A 430 -9.19 -3.50 21.92
N ASP A 431 -10.24 -2.80 22.33
CA ASP A 431 -10.23 -2.20 23.67
C ASP A 431 -10.49 -3.27 24.73
N GLU A 432 -9.85 -3.11 25.89
CA GLU A 432 -10.05 -4.00 27.03
C GLU A 432 -11.50 -3.91 27.47
N GLY A 433 -12.17 -5.05 27.56
CA GLY A 433 -13.58 -5.16 27.93
C GLY A 433 -14.58 -4.83 26.82
N GLU A 434 -14.12 -4.58 25.59
CA GLU A 434 -15.00 -4.34 24.45
C GLU A 434 -15.80 -5.61 24.08
N MET A 435 -17.11 -5.46 23.86
CA MET A 435 -17.93 -6.57 23.37
C MET A 435 -17.73 -6.75 21.86
N ILE A 436 -17.16 -7.88 21.45
CA ILE A 436 -16.83 -8.20 20.07
C ILE A 436 -17.37 -9.57 19.66
N THR A 437 -17.20 -9.95 18.40
CA THR A 437 -17.63 -11.23 17.85
C THR A 437 -16.49 -12.00 17.20
N ILE A 438 -16.66 -13.32 17.09
CA ILE A 438 -15.73 -14.21 16.39
C ILE A 438 -15.54 -13.78 14.94
N SER A 439 -16.61 -13.38 14.25
CA SER A 439 -16.51 -12.90 12.87
C SER A 439 -15.67 -11.63 12.72
N THR A 440 -15.61 -10.80 13.75
CA THR A 440 -14.80 -9.58 13.76
C THR A 440 -13.33 -9.90 13.97
N ILE A 441 -13.00 -10.74 14.96
CA ILE A 441 -11.60 -11.06 15.28
C ILE A 441 -10.98 -12.02 14.24
N HIS A 442 -11.78 -12.91 13.66
CA HIS A 442 -11.36 -13.83 12.60
C HIS A 442 -11.81 -13.36 11.21
N HIS A 443 -11.99 -12.05 10.99
CA HIS A 443 -12.29 -11.54 9.66
C HIS A 443 -11.27 -12.05 8.62
N GLY A 444 -11.78 -12.41 7.43
CA GLY A 444 -11.02 -13.07 6.37
C GLY A 444 -11.07 -14.60 6.42
N ALA A 445 -11.39 -15.20 7.57
CA ALA A 445 -11.66 -16.62 7.64
C ALA A 445 -13.02 -16.97 7.00
N ARG A 446 -13.18 -18.20 6.53
CA ARG A 446 -14.52 -18.75 6.24
C ARG A 446 -15.08 -19.26 7.56
N LEU A 447 -16.22 -18.75 7.97
CA LEU A 447 -16.80 -18.97 9.30
C LEU A 447 -18.25 -19.44 9.20
N CYS A 448 -18.69 -20.24 10.16
CA CYS A 448 -20.09 -20.61 10.35
C CYS A 448 -20.44 -20.51 11.85
N GLY A 449 -21.44 -19.69 12.16
CA GLY A 449 -21.75 -19.28 13.52
C GLY A 449 -20.97 -18.01 13.92
N ASP A 450 -21.48 -17.31 14.93
CA ASP A 450 -20.81 -16.12 15.47
C ASP A 450 -21.11 -16.00 16.97
N ILE A 451 -20.04 -15.91 17.77
CA ILE A 451 -20.12 -15.86 19.23
C ILE A 451 -19.71 -14.47 19.67
N LYS A 452 -20.54 -13.84 20.50
CA LYS A 452 -20.26 -12.53 21.10
C LYS A 452 -19.65 -12.69 22.48
N PHE A 453 -18.50 -12.08 22.71
CA PHE A 453 -17.72 -12.18 23.94
C PHE A 453 -17.07 -10.84 24.29
N LYS A 454 -16.59 -10.72 25.53
CA LYS A 454 -15.83 -9.57 26.01
C LYS A 454 -14.35 -9.77 25.69
N ASN A 455 -13.73 -8.82 24.99
CA ASN A 455 -12.32 -8.86 24.65
C ASN A 455 -11.44 -8.59 25.88
N HIS A 456 -10.38 -9.38 26.01
CA HIS A 456 -9.29 -9.17 26.94
C HIS A 456 -7.97 -9.09 26.19
N HIS A 457 -7.02 -8.30 26.66
CA HIS A 457 -5.66 -8.23 26.14
C HIS A 457 -4.90 -9.51 26.49
N LEU A 458 -4.88 -10.46 25.55
CA LEU A 458 -4.41 -11.81 25.82
C LEU A 458 -2.88 -11.88 26.01
N GLN A 459 -2.48 -12.75 26.94
CA GLN A 459 -1.10 -13.20 27.13
C GLN A 459 -0.93 -14.62 26.58
N LEU A 460 0.19 -14.87 25.91
CA LEU A 460 0.51 -16.20 25.40
C LEU A 460 1.35 -16.95 26.43
N ASP A 461 0.98 -18.19 26.74
CA ASP A 461 1.79 -19.12 27.53
C ASP A 461 1.72 -20.53 26.92
N GLU A 462 2.67 -21.38 27.28
CA GLU A 462 2.76 -22.78 26.82
C GLU A 462 2.46 -23.72 27.99
N SER A 463 1.54 -24.65 27.81
CA SER A 463 1.19 -25.61 28.86
C SER A 463 2.36 -26.58 29.11
N SER A 464 2.70 -26.85 30.37
CA SER A 464 3.78 -27.79 30.70
C SER A 464 3.45 -29.25 30.40
N HIS A 465 2.17 -29.55 30.17
CA HIS A 465 1.65 -30.90 29.93
C HIS A 465 0.59 -30.86 28.83
N GLN A 466 0.32 -32.00 28.20
CA GLN A 466 -0.76 -32.12 27.22
C GLN A 466 -2.11 -31.98 27.93
N VAL A 467 -2.92 -30.99 27.54
CA VAL A 467 -4.21 -30.70 28.18
C VAL A 467 -5.37 -30.88 27.19
N ASP A 468 -6.48 -31.42 27.68
CA ASP A 468 -7.75 -31.41 26.94
C ASP A 468 -8.25 -29.97 26.76
N THR A 469 -8.42 -29.57 25.51
CA THR A 469 -8.77 -28.19 25.12
C THR A 469 -10.28 -27.95 25.10
N SER A 470 -11.09 -29.01 25.17
CA SER A 470 -12.55 -28.92 25.12
C SER A 470 -13.12 -28.33 26.40
N SER A 471 -14.10 -27.42 26.29
CA SER A 471 -14.73 -26.78 27.47
C SER A 471 -15.44 -27.75 28.43
N THR A 472 -15.72 -28.98 28.00
CA THR A 472 -16.36 -30.02 28.83
C THR A 472 -15.39 -30.75 29.73
N ASN A 473 -14.14 -30.92 29.32
CA ASN A 473 -13.15 -31.73 30.04
C ASN A 473 -11.94 -30.91 30.55
N SER A 474 -11.72 -29.72 30.01
CA SER A 474 -10.59 -28.87 30.39
C SER A 474 -10.68 -28.43 31.86
N LYS A 475 -9.52 -28.30 32.50
CA LYS A 475 -9.40 -27.85 33.89
C LYS A 475 -9.39 -26.32 33.93
N ASP A 476 -9.98 -25.73 34.97
CA ASP A 476 -9.91 -24.28 35.16
C ASP A 476 -8.47 -23.78 35.42
N LEU A 477 -7.64 -24.57 36.12
CA LEU A 477 -6.26 -24.21 36.44
C LEU A 477 -5.27 -25.07 35.63
N ILE A 478 -4.44 -24.40 34.83
CA ILE A 478 -3.47 -25.02 33.92
C ILE A 478 -2.06 -24.70 34.39
N ALA A 479 -1.21 -25.74 34.49
CA ALA A 479 0.21 -25.55 34.70
C ALA A 479 0.88 -25.18 33.37
N CYS A 480 1.42 -23.97 33.30
CA CYS A 480 2.18 -23.47 32.15
C CYS A 480 3.65 -23.26 32.52
N GLU A 481 4.49 -23.05 31.51
CA GLU A 481 5.93 -22.90 31.67
C GLU A 481 6.32 -21.75 32.61
N HIS A 482 5.59 -20.63 32.54
CA HIS A 482 5.91 -19.43 33.31
C HIS A 482 5.12 -19.35 34.62
N GLU A 483 3.84 -19.70 34.60
CA GLU A 483 2.97 -19.65 35.78
C GLU A 483 1.81 -20.65 35.71
N ASN A 484 1.08 -20.80 36.81
CA ASN A 484 -0.21 -21.48 36.79
C ASN A 484 -1.28 -20.50 36.35
N VAL A 485 -1.94 -20.79 35.23
CA VAL A 485 -2.97 -19.93 34.64
C VAL A 485 -4.37 -20.40 35.04
N ASP A 486 -5.20 -19.48 35.55
CA ASP A 486 -6.63 -19.72 35.79
C ASP A 486 -7.44 -19.26 34.57
N LEU A 487 -7.96 -20.21 33.77
CA LEU A 487 -8.72 -19.92 32.55
C LEU A 487 -9.98 -19.09 32.81
N ARG A 488 -10.51 -19.06 34.03
CA ARG A 488 -11.70 -18.25 34.37
C ARG A 488 -11.43 -16.75 34.27
N THR A 489 -10.16 -16.32 34.30
CA THR A 489 -9.81 -14.91 34.07
C THR A 489 -10.01 -14.49 32.62
N CYS A 490 -10.04 -15.45 31.68
CA CYS A 490 -10.19 -15.22 30.23
C CYS A 490 -9.09 -14.32 29.61
N THR A 491 -7.93 -14.20 30.27
CA THR A 491 -6.83 -13.30 29.87
C THR A 491 -5.70 -14.00 29.13
N ASN A 492 -5.76 -15.33 28.98
CA ASN A 492 -4.63 -16.12 28.49
C ASN A 492 -5.03 -16.97 27.28
N CYS A 493 -4.11 -17.02 26.33
CA CYS A 493 -4.10 -17.94 25.20
C CYS A 493 -3.06 -19.01 25.49
N ILE A 494 -3.47 -20.27 25.55
CA ILE A 494 -2.60 -21.38 25.93
C ILE A 494 -2.22 -22.18 24.68
N LEU A 495 -0.94 -22.22 24.36
CA LEU A 495 -0.37 -23.17 23.41
C LEU A 495 -0.21 -24.52 24.11
N ASN A 496 -0.72 -25.59 23.51
CA ASN A 496 -0.68 -26.91 24.12
C ASN A 496 0.72 -27.53 24.00
N ALA A 497 1.05 -28.45 24.91
CA ALA A 497 2.32 -29.14 24.86
C ALA A 497 2.44 -30.01 23.61
N SER A 498 3.64 -30.08 23.04
CA SER A 498 3.96 -30.87 21.86
C SER A 498 3.38 -32.30 21.91
N GLY A 499 2.76 -32.72 20.79
CA GLY A 499 2.20 -34.06 20.62
C GLY A 499 0.87 -34.31 21.34
N ALA A 500 0.20 -33.26 21.85
CA ALA A 500 -1.13 -33.40 22.43
C ALA A 500 -2.13 -33.96 21.38
N PRO A 501 -3.02 -34.89 21.77
CA PRO A 501 -4.06 -35.40 20.88
C PRO A 501 -5.26 -34.43 20.73
N TYR A 502 -5.17 -33.24 21.32
CA TYR A 502 -6.23 -32.24 21.41
C TYR A 502 -5.93 -31.03 20.50
N GLY A 503 -6.56 -29.88 20.75
CA GLY A 503 -6.26 -28.64 20.05
C GLY A 503 -4.85 -28.13 20.34
N ASP A 504 -4.25 -27.46 19.35
CA ASP A 504 -2.89 -26.93 19.44
C ASP A 504 -2.85 -25.63 20.26
N MET A 505 -3.92 -24.85 20.22
CA MET A 505 -4.09 -23.65 21.04
C MET A 505 -5.54 -23.51 21.50
N TYR A 506 -5.76 -22.99 22.70
CA TYR A 506 -7.10 -22.64 23.15
C TYR A 506 -7.11 -21.47 24.15
N LEU A 507 -8.29 -20.85 24.27
CA LEU A 507 -8.61 -19.91 25.34
C LEU A 507 -10.08 -20.03 25.75
N ARG A 508 -10.41 -19.56 26.95
CA ARG A 508 -11.79 -19.40 27.39
C ARG A 508 -12.32 -18.02 27.00
N LEU A 509 -13.51 -17.98 26.39
CA LEU A 509 -14.18 -16.73 26.03
C LEU A 509 -14.96 -16.16 27.23
N ASP A 510 -14.81 -14.87 27.51
CA ASP A 510 -15.64 -14.16 28.52
C ASP A 510 -17.03 -13.88 27.93
N MET A 511 -17.95 -14.81 28.18
CA MET A 511 -19.32 -14.76 27.67
C MET A 511 -20.18 -13.86 28.57
N PRO A 512 -21.07 -13.02 28.01
CA PRO A 512 -21.98 -12.16 28.78
C PRO A 512 -22.98 -12.93 29.65
N ASN A 513 -23.04 -14.26 29.53
CA ASN A 513 -23.90 -15.13 30.31
C ASN A 513 -23.00 -16.13 31.07
N TYR A 514 -22.73 -15.85 32.35
CA TYR A 514 -21.78 -16.55 33.25
C TYR A 514 -21.92 -18.09 33.33
N MET A 515 -22.96 -18.68 32.73
CA MET A 515 -23.23 -20.11 32.77
C MET A 515 -22.74 -20.92 31.57
N LYS A 516 -22.34 -20.30 30.45
CA LYS A 516 -21.87 -21.06 29.28
C LYS A 516 -20.34 -21.07 29.23
N ASN A 517 -19.72 -22.19 29.60
CA ASN A 517 -18.29 -22.39 29.38
C ASN A 517 -18.08 -22.62 27.88
N VAL A 518 -17.38 -21.70 27.22
CA VAL A 518 -17.12 -21.76 25.78
C VAL A 518 -15.64 -21.47 25.57
N HIS A 519 -14.97 -22.40 24.89
CA HIS A 519 -13.59 -22.21 24.47
C HIS A 519 -13.54 -21.82 22.99
N GLU A 520 -12.57 -20.96 22.65
CA GLU A 520 -12.08 -20.82 21.28
C GLU A 520 -10.87 -21.76 21.15
N VAL A 521 -10.98 -22.77 20.29
CA VAL A 521 -9.97 -23.82 20.13
C VAL A 521 -9.45 -23.80 18.71
N HIS A 522 -8.13 -23.85 18.57
CA HIS A 522 -7.44 -23.80 17.30
C HIS A 522 -6.68 -25.08 17.03
N GLN A 523 -6.72 -25.48 15.77
CA GLN A 523 -5.89 -26.53 15.24
C GLN A 523 -5.11 -25.98 14.04
N TYR A 524 -3.82 -26.28 14.00
CA TYR A 524 -2.85 -25.81 13.03
C TYR A 524 -2.33 -27.00 12.22
N LYS A 525 -2.57 -26.98 10.91
CA LYS A 525 -2.14 -28.06 10.00
C LYS A 525 -1.28 -27.51 8.89
N LYS A 526 0.04 -27.57 9.09
CA LYS A 526 1.02 -27.34 8.04
C LYS A 526 1.16 -28.60 7.18
N LEU A 527 0.57 -28.60 5.99
CA LEU A 527 0.53 -29.77 5.11
C LEU A 527 1.21 -29.47 3.77
N ASP A 528 2.10 -30.36 3.34
CA ASP A 528 2.89 -30.17 2.11
C ASP A 528 2.31 -30.94 0.90
N LYS A 529 1.68 -32.12 1.07
CA LYS A 529 1.21 -32.94 -0.08
C LYS A 529 -0.21 -33.51 0.04
N THR A 530 -0.68 -33.85 1.24
CA THR A 530 -2.00 -34.49 1.41
C THR A 530 -3.12 -33.44 1.43
N PRO A 531 -4.20 -33.60 0.65
CA PRO A 531 -5.40 -32.77 0.77
C PRO A 531 -6.12 -33.07 2.08
N LEU A 532 -6.72 -32.05 2.69
CA LEU A 532 -7.54 -32.22 3.89
C LEU A 532 -8.99 -32.52 3.46
N THR A 533 -9.54 -33.63 3.93
CA THR A 533 -10.89 -34.08 3.60
C THR A 533 -11.91 -33.57 4.63
N GLN A 534 -13.20 -33.72 4.32
CA GLN A 534 -14.26 -33.40 5.29
C GLN A 534 -14.16 -34.27 6.56
N ASP A 535 -13.75 -35.54 6.41
CA ASP A 535 -13.58 -36.45 7.54
C ASP A 535 -12.41 -36.02 8.42
N ASP A 536 -11.27 -35.65 7.82
CA ASP A 536 -10.13 -35.10 8.55
C ASP A 536 -10.54 -33.86 9.36
N TYR A 537 -11.30 -32.93 8.77
CA TYR A 537 -11.81 -31.75 9.47
C TYR A 537 -12.68 -32.12 10.67
N ASN A 538 -13.60 -33.07 10.48
CA ASN A 538 -14.53 -33.50 11.51
C ASN A 538 -13.81 -34.24 12.64
N GLU A 539 -12.78 -35.03 12.33
CA GLU A 539 -11.93 -35.71 13.31
C GLU A 539 -11.12 -34.69 14.14
N GLU A 540 -10.49 -33.73 13.48
CA GLU A 540 -9.73 -32.65 14.13
C GLU A 540 -10.63 -31.79 15.04
N ARG A 541 -11.86 -31.47 14.60
CA ARG A 541 -12.85 -30.81 15.45
C ARG A 541 -13.23 -31.66 16.66
N LYS A 542 -13.55 -32.94 16.43
CA LYS A 542 -14.07 -33.86 17.47
C LYS A 542 -13.07 -34.09 18.58
N LYS A 543 -11.77 -34.16 18.27
CA LYS A 543 -10.73 -34.36 19.28
C LYS A 543 -10.37 -33.07 20.03
N ALA A 544 -10.52 -31.91 19.40
CA ALA A 544 -10.06 -30.64 19.95
C ALA A 544 -11.15 -29.90 20.76
N SER A 545 -12.42 -29.98 20.36
CA SER A 545 -13.45 -29.06 20.88
C SER A 545 -14.75 -29.77 21.25
N SER A 546 -15.47 -29.20 22.22
CA SER A 546 -16.85 -29.58 22.54
C SER A 546 -17.82 -29.05 21.48
N VAL A 547 -19.09 -29.46 21.55
CA VAL A 547 -20.15 -29.00 20.63
C VAL A 547 -20.41 -27.49 20.72
N ASP A 548 -20.29 -26.93 21.92
CA ASP A 548 -20.56 -25.51 22.19
C ASP A 548 -19.35 -24.60 21.94
N ASP A 549 -18.16 -25.17 21.79
CA ASP A 549 -16.91 -24.43 21.55
C ASP A 549 -16.86 -23.88 20.13
N TYR A 550 -16.02 -22.84 19.93
CA TYR A 550 -15.70 -22.35 18.61
C TYR A 550 -14.39 -22.98 18.11
N PHE A 551 -14.46 -23.76 17.05
CA PHE A 551 -13.30 -24.45 16.48
C PHE A 551 -12.74 -23.72 15.25
N MET A 552 -11.44 -23.42 15.25
CA MET A 552 -10.73 -22.83 14.12
C MET A 552 -9.67 -23.80 13.58
N LEU A 553 -9.77 -24.15 12.29
CA LEU A 553 -8.70 -24.85 11.59
C LEU A 553 -7.89 -23.85 10.75
N ILE A 554 -6.58 -23.75 10.97
CA ILE A 554 -5.68 -22.96 10.12
C ILE A 554 -4.74 -23.90 9.39
N THR A 555 -4.77 -23.88 8.07
CA THR A 555 -4.00 -24.80 7.23
C THR A 555 -3.47 -24.16 5.97
N THR A 556 -2.35 -24.68 5.47
CA THR A 556 -1.71 -24.24 4.23
C THR A 556 -2.28 -24.89 2.96
N LYS A 557 -3.40 -25.62 3.06
CA LYS A 557 -4.03 -26.30 1.91
C LYS A 557 -5.26 -25.59 1.41
N ASP A 558 -5.63 -25.88 0.16
CA ASP A 558 -6.94 -25.50 -0.37
C ASP A 558 -8.00 -26.41 0.25
N CYS A 559 -8.96 -25.80 0.95
CA CYS A 559 -10.05 -26.51 1.62
C CYS A 559 -11.42 -26.04 1.12
N SER A 560 -11.50 -25.48 -0.09
CA SER A 560 -12.72 -24.93 -0.69
C SER A 560 -13.92 -25.89 -0.66
N ASN A 561 -13.67 -27.20 -0.74
CA ASN A 561 -14.71 -28.23 -0.72
C ASN A 561 -15.22 -28.61 0.68
N ILE A 562 -14.59 -28.10 1.75
CA ILE A 562 -15.00 -28.40 3.13
C ILE A 562 -16.21 -27.55 3.51
N THR A 563 -17.27 -28.23 3.94
CA THR A 563 -18.45 -27.63 4.55
C THR A 563 -18.15 -27.37 6.02
N ILE A 564 -18.32 -26.12 6.44
CA ILE A 564 -17.97 -25.66 7.78
C ILE A 564 -19.18 -25.88 8.71
N PRO A 565 -19.06 -26.72 9.76
CA PRO A 565 -20.12 -26.91 10.74
C PRO A 565 -20.38 -25.64 11.56
N ASN A 566 -21.52 -25.60 12.28
CA ASN A 566 -21.82 -24.48 13.16
C ASN A 566 -20.77 -24.34 14.29
N ASN A 567 -20.49 -23.10 14.68
CA ASN A 567 -19.42 -22.68 15.60
C ASN A 567 -18.04 -23.16 15.14
N CYS A 568 -17.78 -23.08 13.84
CA CYS A 568 -16.48 -23.46 13.30
C CYS A 568 -16.00 -22.47 12.24
N GLY A 569 -14.70 -22.50 11.99
CA GLY A 569 -14.07 -21.71 10.97
C GLY A 569 -12.87 -22.39 10.35
N ILE A 570 -12.45 -21.86 9.21
CA ILE A 570 -11.26 -22.31 8.51
C ILE A 570 -10.53 -21.15 7.84
N VAL A 571 -9.21 -21.17 7.99
CA VAL A 571 -8.26 -20.36 7.25
C VAL A 571 -7.43 -21.31 6.41
N ASP A 572 -7.45 -21.11 5.11
CA ASP A 572 -6.91 -21.99 4.09
C ASP A 572 -6.16 -21.18 3.04
N LYS A 573 -5.62 -21.85 2.01
CA LYS A 573 -4.86 -21.20 0.93
C LYS A 573 -5.61 -20.05 0.25
N ASN A 574 -6.93 -20.14 0.12
CA ASN A 574 -7.72 -19.22 -0.69
C ASN A 574 -8.04 -17.90 0.01
N ASN A 575 -8.09 -17.92 1.35
CA ASN A 575 -8.40 -16.75 2.17
C ASN A 575 -7.23 -16.32 3.07
N TRP A 576 -6.04 -16.86 2.82
CA TRP A 576 -4.84 -16.59 3.63
C TRP A 576 -4.49 -15.10 3.72
N ASN A 577 -4.46 -14.43 2.57
CA ASN A 577 -4.15 -13.01 2.50
C ASN A 577 -5.25 -12.18 3.15
N ASP A 578 -6.51 -12.59 3.03
CA ASP A 578 -7.64 -11.90 3.66
C ASP A 578 -7.61 -12.03 5.19
N TYR A 579 -7.11 -13.14 5.72
CA TYR A 579 -7.05 -13.39 7.17
C TYR A 579 -5.80 -12.79 7.84
N PHE A 580 -4.62 -12.98 7.25
CA PHE A 580 -3.34 -12.50 7.79
C PHE A 580 -2.96 -11.09 7.30
N GLY A 581 -3.57 -10.60 6.22
CA GLY A 581 -3.28 -9.29 5.64
C GLY A 581 -1.79 -9.13 5.32
N LEU A 582 -1.20 -8.05 5.83
CA LEU A 582 0.22 -7.73 5.72
C LEU A 582 1.17 -8.75 6.39
N PHE A 583 0.65 -9.63 7.27
CA PHE A 583 1.44 -10.70 7.89
C PHE A 583 1.43 -12.00 7.10
N SER A 584 0.72 -12.08 5.97
CA SER A 584 0.58 -13.28 5.14
C SER A 584 1.91 -13.91 4.74
N GLY A 585 2.92 -13.11 4.38
CA GLY A 585 4.28 -13.58 4.06
C GLY A 585 5.05 -14.13 5.27
N ARG A 586 4.67 -13.72 6.49
CA ARG A 586 5.28 -14.17 7.75
C ARG A 586 4.60 -15.38 8.35
N ALA A 587 3.32 -15.54 8.05
CA ALA A 587 2.51 -16.71 8.37
C ALA A 587 2.95 -17.98 7.61
N TYR A 588 4.19 -18.04 7.09
CA TYR A 588 4.77 -19.04 6.20
C TYR A 588 4.38 -18.81 4.73
N MET A 589 5.40 -18.56 3.90
CA MET A 589 5.21 -18.53 2.46
C MET A 589 4.87 -19.93 1.97
N TYR A 590 3.75 -20.03 1.25
CA TYR A 590 3.39 -21.22 0.50
C TYR A 590 4.51 -21.64 -0.44
N SER A 591 4.80 -22.94 -0.45
CA SER A 591 5.52 -23.61 -1.53
C SER A 591 4.68 -23.70 -2.80
#